data_AF-A0A2G1X0Y7-F1
#
_entry.id   AF-A0A2G1X0Y7-F1
#
_cell.length_a   1.000
_cell.length_b   1.000
_cell.length_c   1.000
_cell.angle_alpha   90.00
_cell.angle_beta   90.00
_cell.angle_gamma   90.00
#
_symmetry.space_group_name_H-M   'P 1'
#
loop_
_entity.id
_entity.type
_entity.pdbx_description
1 polymer ?
#
loop_
_entity_poly.entity_id
_entity_poly.type
_entity_poly.pdbx_seq_one_letter_code
_entity_poly.pdbx_strand_id
1 'polypeptide(L)'
;ALASDEGVPLDGGLTHYAGGGTFRGKVGSTVPDGTTLSLFGTEIGSLRAGDAEAGAPGVEWAPVDVLANGERVTGLSLFAARGDRFGVKVVCPDREFEIGESVTLDVVASDDPIRLGVG
;
A
#
# COMPACT_ATOMS: atom_id res chain seq x y z
N ALA A 1 1.72 11.16 0.40
CA ALA A 1 1.92 9.70 0.38
C ALA A 1 1.72 9.21 -1.04
N LEU A 2 2.13 7.98 -1.37
CA LEU A 2 1.67 7.34 -2.60
C LEU A 2 0.15 7.25 -2.55
N ALA A 3 -0.51 7.59 -3.66
CA ALA A 3 -1.96 7.44 -3.79
C ALA A 3 -2.28 6.17 -4.58
N SER A 4 -3.42 5.55 -4.27
CA SER A 4 -4.06 4.57 -5.14
C SER A 4 -4.49 5.22 -6.46
N ASP A 5 -4.93 4.42 -7.42
CA ASP A 5 -5.43 4.90 -8.70
C ASP A 5 -6.72 5.74 -8.54
N GLU A 6 -7.46 5.53 -7.46
CA GLU A 6 -8.63 6.32 -7.04
C GLU A 6 -8.23 7.63 -6.33
N GLY A 7 -6.93 7.90 -6.18
CA GLY A 7 -6.40 9.09 -5.53
C GLY A 7 -6.41 9.01 -3.99
N VAL A 8 -6.61 7.83 -3.41
CA VAL A 8 -6.61 7.64 -1.95
C VAL A 8 -5.18 7.46 -1.44
N PRO A 9 -4.68 8.31 -0.52
CA PRO A 9 -3.37 8.15 0.07
C PRO A 9 -3.22 6.81 0.81
N LEU A 10 -2.15 6.07 0.58
CA LEU A 10 -1.90 4.76 1.19
C LEU A 10 -0.80 4.84 2.28
N ASP A 11 -0.98 4.06 3.34
CA ASP A 11 -0.07 3.96 4.49
C ASP A 11 0.02 2.50 4.98
N GLY A 12 1.15 2.13 5.59
CA GLY A 12 1.39 0.78 6.11
C GLY A 12 2.12 -0.17 5.16
N GLY A 13 2.07 -1.48 5.44
CA GLY A 13 2.81 -2.51 4.69
C GLY A 13 1.96 -3.24 3.66
N LEU A 14 2.03 -2.82 2.39
CA LEU A 14 1.37 -3.49 1.27
C LEU A 14 2.26 -4.62 0.76
N THR A 15 1.90 -5.89 0.71
CA THR A 15 0.78 -6.58 1.37
C THR A 15 1.20 -7.20 2.71
N HIS A 16 2.47 -7.10 3.09
CA HIS A 16 3.05 -7.92 4.16
C HIS A 16 2.53 -7.66 5.59
N TYR A 17 1.64 -6.70 5.84
CA TYR A 17 0.86 -6.69 7.08
C TYR A 17 -0.60 -7.05 6.81
N ALA A 18 -1.32 -7.53 7.84
CA ALA A 18 -2.73 -7.89 7.70
C ALA A 18 -3.63 -6.72 7.27
N GLY A 19 -3.23 -5.48 7.61
CA GLY A 19 -3.94 -4.27 7.20
C GLY A 19 -2.98 -3.10 7.01
N GLY A 20 -3.53 -2.05 6.40
CA GLY A 20 -2.88 -0.75 6.24
C GLY A 20 -3.82 0.38 6.63
N GLY A 21 -3.51 1.58 6.15
CA GLY A 21 -4.27 2.76 6.48
C GLY A 21 -4.33 3.77 5.35
N THR A 22 -5.18 4.76 5.56
CA THR A 22 -5.21 5.99 4.77
C THR A 22 -5.31 7.19 5.71
N PHE A 23 -5.15 8.39 5.17
CA PHE A 23 -5.25 9.65 5.92
C PHE A 23 -6.62 10.27 5.68
N ARG A 24 -7.20 10.90 6.72
CA ARG A 24 -8.45 11.66 6.55
C ARG A 24 -8.21 12.81 5.55
N GLY A 25 -8.99 12.84 4.47
CA GLY A 25 -9.00 13.96 3.52
C GLY A 25 -9.50 15.25 4.17
N LYS A 26 -9.21 16.40 3.54
CA LYS A 26 -9.87 17.67 3.93
C LYS A 26 -11.39 17.51 3.83
N VAL A 27 -12.08 18.03 4.85
CA VAL A 27 -13.55 18.04 5.04
C VAL A 27 -14.32 18.05 3.71
N GLY A 28 -15.07 16.97 3.43
CA GLY A 28 -15.95 16.84 2.26
C GLY A 28 -15.71 15.61 1.37
N SER A 29 -14.53 14.99 1.43
CA SER A 29 -14.27 13.70 0.77
C SER A 29 -14.39 12.56 1.79
N THR A 30 -15.61 12.03 1.95
CA THR A 30 -15.83 10.74 2.61
C THR A 30 -15.87 9.69 1.52
N VAL A 31 -14.71 9.09 1.21
CA VAL A 31 -14.69 7.90 0.37
C VAL A 31 -15.49 6.81 1.12
N PRO A 32 -16.51 6.18 0.51
CA PRO A 32 -17.36 5.22 1.19
C PRO A 32 -16.58 4.04 1.75
N ASP A 33 -17.06 3.50 2.88
CA ASP A 33 -16.60 2.21 3.39
C ASP A 33 -16.75 1.12 2.31
N GLY A 34 -15.79 0.20 2.25
CA GLY A 34 -15.76 -0.86 1.24
C GLY A 34 -15.39 -0.40 -0.17
N THR A 35 -15.01 0.86 -0.37
CA THR A 35 -14.47 1.30 -1.66
C THR A 35 -13.20 0.50 -1.99
N THR A 36 -13.22 -0.18 -3.14
CA THR A 36 -12.07 -0.88 -3.71
C THR A 36 -10.97 0.12 -4.07
N LEU A 37 -9.74 -0.23 -3.74
CA LEU A 37 -8.54 0.51 -4.07
C LEU A 37 -7.66 -0.29 -5.02
N SER A 38 -7.11 0.37 -6.03
CA SER A 38 -6.18 -0.24 -6.99
C SER A 38 -4.85 0.51 -7.06
N LEU A 39 -3.79 -0.20 -7.45
CA LEU A 39 -2.49 0.37 -7.73
C LEU A 39 -1.93 -0.30 -8.98
N PHE A 40 -1.55 0.50 -9.97
CA PHE A 40 -1.11 0.02 -11.29
C PHE A 40 -2.19 -0.82 -11.99
N GLY A 41 -3.47 -0.52 -11.74
CA GLY A 41 -4.62 -1.24 -12.30
C GLY A 41 -4.97 -2.55 -11.60
N THR A 42 -4.21 -2.97 -10.59
CA THR A 42 -4.48 -4.18 -9.80
C THR A 42 -5.19 -3.80 -8.50
N GLU A 43 -6.28 -4.49 -8.17
CA GLU A 43 -6.94 -4.34 -6.88
C GLU A 43 -5.99 -4.71 -5.73
N ILE A 44 -5.76 -3.78 -4.82
CA ILE A 44 -4.86 -3.96 -3.67
C ILE A 44 -5.60 -4.05 -2.34
N GLY A 45 -6.89 -3.74 -2.30
CA GLY A 45 -7.67 -3.83 -1.07
C GLY A 45 -8.95 -3.01 -1.09
N SER A 46 -9.56 -2.89 0.08
CA SER A 46 -10.75 -2.06 0.28
C SER A 46 -10.64 -1.20 1.52
N LEU A 47 -11.23 0.00 1.46
CA LEU A 47 -11.31 0.89 2.60
C LEU A 47 -12.17 0.26 3.70
N ARG A 48 -11.69 0.41 4.94
CA ARG A 48 -12.43 0.11 6.16
C ARG A 48 -12.63 1.40 6.93
N ALA A 49 -13.88 1.79 7.14
CA ALA A 49 -14.22 2.95 7.94
C ALA A 49 -13.54 2.85 9.31
N GLY A 50 -12.82 3.91 9.68
CA GLY A 50 -12.30 4.04 11.04
C GLY A 50 -13.46 4.10 12.03
N ASP A 51 -13.26 3.56 13.22
CA ASP A 51 -14.16 3.83 14.34
C ASP A 51 -14.21 5.34 14.62
N ALA A 52 -15.41 5.83 14.96
CA ALA A 52 -15.66 7.27 15.15
C ALA A 52 -14.74 7.90 16.23
N GLU A 53 -14.22 7.08 17.14
CA GLU A 53 -13.34 7.45 18.25
C GLU A 53 -11.84 7.19 17.99
N ALA A 54 -11.42 6.20 17.16
CA ALA A 54 -10.02 5.72 17.16
C ALA A 54 -9.16 6.01 15.92
N GLY A 55 -9.64 6.77 14.94
CA GLY A 55 -8.72 7.54 14.07
C GLY A 55 -9.03 7.55 12.58
N ALA A 56 -7.97 7.50 11.76
CA ALA A 56 -8.07 7.53 10.31
C ALA A 56 -8.57 6.17 9.75
N PRO A 57 -9.20 6.13 8.56
CA PRO A 57 -9.69 4.87 8.00
C PRO A 57 -8.57 3.86 7.74
N GLY A 58 -8.90 2.59 7.92
CA GLY A 58 -8.03 1.47 7.61
C GLY A 58 -8.14 1.04 6.15
N VAL A 59 -7.21 0.20 5.72
CA VAL A 59 -7.31 -0.55 4.46
C VAL A 59 -7.15 -2.04 4.77
N GLU A 60 -8.07 -2.85 4.30
CA GLU A 60 -7.91 -4.30 4.26
C GLU A 60 -7.27 -4.67 2.93
N TRP A 61 -6.08 -5.26 2.97
CA TRP A 61 -5.34 -5.56 1.77
C TRP A 61 -5.85 -6.83 1.08
N ALA A 62 -6.11 -6.73 -0.23
CA ALA A 62 -6.33 -7.87 -1.10
C ALA A 62 -5.06 -8.77 -1.14
N PRO A 63 -5.20 -10.05 -1.52
CA PRO A 63 -4.05 -10.94 -1.66
C PRO A 63 -3.31 -10.61 -2.96
N VAL A 64 -2.26 -9.80 -2.85
CA VAL A 64 -1.39 -9.43 -3.97
C VAL A 64 0.09 -9.64 -3.63
N ASP A 65 0.87 -9.82 -4.68
CA ASP A 65 2.32 -9.78 -4.65
C ASP A 65 2.83 -8.48 -5.25
N VAL A 66 3.94 -7.99 -4.70
CA VAL A 66 4.68 -6.86 -5.24
C VAL A 66 5.90 -7.40 -5.96
N LEU A 67 6.15 -6.91 -7.17
CA LEU A 67 7.32 -7.24 -7.96
C LEU A 67 8.24 -6.03 -8.04
N ALA A 68 9.54 -6.26 -7.90
CA ALA A 68 10.58 -5.28 -8.19
C ALA A 68 11.44 -5.82 -9.35
N ASN A 69 11.45 -5.09 -10.47
CA ASN A 69 12.10 -5.51 -11.71
C ASN A 69 11.65 -6.92 -12.15
N GLY A 70 10.35 -7.23 -11.99
CA GLY A 70 9.75 -8.50 -12.36
C GLY A 70 9.92 -9.64 -11.34
N GLU A 71 10.67 -9.44 -10.25
CA GLU A 71 10.88 -10.45 -9.21
C GLU A 71 10.09 -10.13 -7.95
N ARG A 72 9.50 -11.16 -7.33
CA ARG A 72 8.70 -11.03 -6.12
C ARG A 72 9.53 -10.51 -4.95
N VAL A 73 9.00 -9.51 -4.25
CA VAL A 73 9.56 -8.95 -3.01
C VAL A 73 8.55 -9.06 -1.87
N THR A 74 8.99 -8.83 -0.62
CA THR A 74 8.13 -8.88 0.57
C THR A 74 6.98 -7.87 0.48
N GLY A 75 7.24 -6.69 -0.09
CA GLY A 75 6.21 -5.68 -0.32
C GLY A 75 6.75 -4.26 -0.30
N LEU A 76 5.84 -3.30 -0.08
CA LEU A 76 6.12 -1.88 0.10
C LEU A 76 5.78 -1.47 1.53
N SER A 77 6.68 -0.71 2.14
CA SER A 77 6.39 0.07 3.35
C SER A 77 6.06 1.49 2.89
N LEU A 78 4.79 1.84 3.05
CA LEU A 78 4.16 3.08 2.63
C LEU A 78 4.10 4.04 3.83
N PHE A 79 4.30 5.32 3.54
CA PHE A 79 4.30 6.38 4.55
C PHE A 79 4.00 7.75 3.94
N ALA A 80 3.53 8.68 4.78
CA ALA A 80 3.47 10.08 4.41
C ALA A 80 4.85 10.73 4.45
N ALA A 81 5.18 11.51 3.41
CA ALA A 81 6.31 12.41 3.40
C ALA A 81 5.82 13.86 3.52
N ARG A 82 6.64 14.72 4.15
CA ARG A 82 6.43 16.17 4.14
C ARG A 82 7.36 16.77 3.09
N GLY A 83 6.80 17.49 2.12
CA GLY A 83 7.58 18.16 1.07
C GLY A 83 7.07 17.89 -0.33
N ASP A 84 7.85 18.33 -1.30
CA ASP A 84 7.62 18.17 -2.74
C ASP A 84 8.01 16.78 -3.25
N ARG A 85 8.93 16.11 -2.55
CA ARG A 85 9.35 14.74 -2.83
C ARG A 85 8.72 13.76 -1.85
N PHE A 86 8.26 12.64 -2.38
CA PHE A 86 7.88 11.47 -1.59
C PHE A 86 8.50 10.22 -2.19
N GLY A 87 8.51 9.13 -1.42
CA GLY A 87 8.97 7.83 -1.88
C GLY A 87 8.25 6.73 -1.14
N VAL A 88 8.56 5.50 -1.53
CA VAL A 88 8.14 4.26 -0.86
C VAL A 88 9.39 3.46 -0.54
N LYS A 89 9.32 2.61 0.48
CA LYS A 89 10.40 1.65 0.77
C LYS A 89 10.03 0.28 0.22
N VAL A 90 10.82 -0.24 -0.70
CA VAL A 90 10.74 -1.65 -1.10
C VAL A 90 11.30 -2.51 0.03
N VAL A 91 10.55 -3.51 0.47
CA VAL A 91 10.95 -4.47 1.50
C VAL A 91 11.42 -5.74 0.80
N CYS A 92 12.72 -5.98 0.79
CA CYS A 92 13.36 -7.10 0.11
C CYS A 92 14.69 -7.46 0.79
N PRO A 93 14.66 -8.08 1.99
CA PRO A 93 15.88 -8.34 2.76
C PRO A 93 16.90 -9.23 2.01
N ASP A 94 16.44 -10.03 1.06
CA ASP A 94 17.27 -10.98 0.31
C ASP A 94 17.81 -10.41 -1.02
N ARG A 95 17.65 -9.11 -1.27
CA ARG A 95 18.08 -8.46 -2.51
C ARG A 95 18.63 -7.06 -2.26
N GLU A 96 19.66 -6.70 -3.03
CA GLU A 96 20.29 -5.38 -3.04
C GLU A 96 20.06 -4.67 -4.38
N PHE A 97 20.12 -3.34 -4.36
CA PHE A 97 20.04 -2.47 -5.53
C PHE A 97 21.19 -1.46 -5.49
N GLU A 98 21.73 -1.11 -6.65
CA GLU A 98 22.81 -0.14 -6.74
C GLU A 98 22.28 1.30 -6.68
N ILE A 99 23.11 2.23 -6.18
CA ILE A 99 22.76 3.65 -6.21
C ILE A 99 22.67 4.13 -7.66
N GLY A 100 21.51 4.67 -8.02
CA GLY A 100 21.21 5.12 -9.39
C GLY A 100 20.56 4.05 -10.27
N GLU A 101 20.39 2.81 -9.77
CA GLU A 101 19.60 1.79 -10.43
C GLU A 101 18.13 2.23 -10.55
N SER A 102 17.53 1.94 -11.71
CA SER A 102 16.09 2.10 -11.90
C SER A 102 15.35 0.86 -11.43
N VAL A 103 14.42 1.05 -10.50
CA VAL A 103 13.54 -0.02 -10.01
C VAL A 103 12.13 0.22 -10.53
N THR A 104 11.63 -0.73 -11.31
CA THR A 104 10.23 -0.78 -11.75
C THR A 104 9.44 -1.65 -10.79
N LEU A 105 8.33 -1.12 -10.28
CA LEU A 105 7.42 -1.85 -9.41
C LEU A 105 6.19 -2.29 -10.19
N ASP A 106 5.69 -3.47 -9.86
CA ASP A 106 4.41 -3.99 -10.33
C ASP A 106 3.64 -4.63 -9.16
N VAL A 107 2.33 -4.75 -9.31
CA VAL A 107 1.44 -5.39 -8.34
C VAL A 107 0.55 -6.37 -9.07
N VAL A 108 0.53 -7.62 -8.62
CA VAL A 108 -0.22 -8.70 -9.25
C VAL A 108 -1.07 -9.44 -8.23
N ALA A 109 -2.25 -9.89 -8.63
CA ALA A 109 -3.09 -10.77 -7.80
C ALA A 109 -2.31 -12.05 -7.44
N SER A 110 -2.52 -12.54 -6.22
CA SER A 110 -1.80 -13.71 -5.70
C SER A 110 -2.75 -14.58 -4.86
N ASP A 111 -2.61 -15.90 -5.00
CA ASP A 111 -3.34 -16.87 -4.15
C ASP A 111 -2.55 -17.25 -2.89
N ASP A 112 -1.27 -16.87 -2.81
CA ASP A 112 -0.36 -17.16 -1.71
C ASP A 112 0.50 -15.93 -1.37
N PRO A 113 -0.10 -14.80 -0.94
CA PRO A 113 0.63 -13.56 -0.71
C PRO A 113 1.54 -13.65 0.52
N ILE A 114 2.66 -12.92 0.50
CA ILE A 114 3.51 -12.80 1.69
C ILE A 114 2.76 -11.99 2.77
N ARG A 115 2.60 -12.57 3.96
CA ARG A 115 2.08 -11.88 5.16
C ARG A 115 3.04 -12.08 6.33
N LEU A 116 3.39 -11.00 7.00
CA LEU A 116 4.24 -10.94 8.18
C LEU A 116 3.41 -10.53 9.40
N GLY A 117 3.70 -11.13 10.55
CA GLY A 117 2.92 -10.95 11.77
C GLY A 117 1.79 -11.98 11.91
N VAL A 118 1.25 -12.11 13.12
CA VAL A 118 0.08 -12.95 13.38
C VAL A 118 -1.18 -12.15 13.02
N GLY A 119 -2.06 -12.75 12.21
CA GLY A 119 -3.45 -12.31 12.09
C GLY A 119 -4.23 -12.57 13.38
#